data_AF-A0A6A4GJE1-F1
#
_entry.id   AF-A0A6A4GJE1-F1
#
_cell.length_a   1.000
_cell.length_b   1.000
_cell.length_c   1.000
_cell.angle_alpha   90.00
_cell.angle_beta   90.00
_cell.angle_gamma   90.00
#
_symmetry.space_group_name_H-M   'P 1'
#
loop_
_entity.id
_entity.type
_entity.pdbx_description
1 polymer ?
#
loop_
_entity_poly.entity_id
_entity_poly.type
_entity_poly.pdbx_seq_one_letter_code
_entity_poly.pdbx_strand_id
1 'polypeptide(L)'
;YSQSNCSVVTARWVAESACPFRVVRNRGFHWLQKEGHLKHYIPSKETVARDVKKLYTKTKEKLAEELQAVDGELAVAIDCWSSPNH
;
A
#
# COMPACT_ATOMS: atom_id res chain seq x y z
N TYR A 1 -17.94 11.19 -1.38
CA TYR A 1 -16.64 10.58 -1.06
C TYR A 1 -15.70 11.65 -0.54
N SER A 2 -15.20 11.52 0.70
CA SER A 2 -14.21 12.45 1.26
C SER A 2 -12.83 12.22 0.62
N GLN A 3 -11.99 13.26 0.55
CA GLN A 3 -10.62 13.18 0.01
C GLN A 3 -9.77 12.12 0.75
N SER A 4 -10.01 11.96 2.06
CA SER A 4 -9.35 10.95 2.91
C SER A 4 -9.68 9.51 2.51
N ASN A 5 -10.89 9.23 2.03
CA ASN A 5 -11.26 7.87 1.63
C ASN A 5 -10.59 7.47 0.31
N CYS A 6 -10.41 8.41 -0.63
CA CYS A 6 -9.74 8.13 -1.90
C CYS A 6 -8.24 7.80 -1.70
N SER A 7 -7.56 8.49 -0.78
CA SER A 7 -6.13 8.23 -0.52
C SER A 7 -5.90 6.86 0.09
N VAL A 8 -6.71 6.46 1.06
CA VAL A 8 -6.61 5.16 1.73
C VAL A 8 -6.92 4.00 0.77
N VAL A 9 -7.96 4.13 -0.07
CA VAL A 9 -8.27 3.11 -1.09
C VAL A 9 -7.15 2.98 -2.11
N THR A 10 -6.59 4.09 -2.57
CA THR A 10 -5.43 4.08 -3.47
C THR A 10 -4.22 3.43 -2.81
N ALA A 11 -3.94 3.75 -1.54
CA ALA A 11 -2.84 3.15 -0.79
C ALA A 11 -3.00 1.64 -0.61
N ARG A 12 -4.21 1.18 -0.32
CA ARG A 12 -4.53 -0.25 -0.23
C ARG A 12 -4.25 -0.97 -1.55
N TRP A 13 -4.80 -0.47 -2.65
CA TRP A 13 -4.56 -1.04 -3.99
C TRP A 13 -3.07 -1.09 -4.34
N VAL A 14 -2.35 0.02 -4.08
CA VAL A 14 -0.90 0.11 -4.34
C VAL A 14 -0.11 -0.92 -3.53
N ALA A 15 -0.47 -1.13 -2.26
CA ALA A 15 0.16 -2.12 -1.41
C ALA A 15 -0.13 -3.57 -1.86
N GLU A 16 -1.40 -3.89 -2.12
CA GLU A 16 -1.84 -5.23 -2.51
C GLU A 16 -1.31 -5.64 -3.90
N SER A 17 -1.19 -4.70 -4.84
CA SER A 17 -0.70 -4.96 -6.20
C SER A 17 0.81 -4.71 -6.37
N ALA A 18 1.55 -4.47 -5.29
CA ALA A 18 2.98 -4.13 -5.30
C ALA A 18 3.34 -3.03 -6.31
N CYS A 19 2.44 -2.05 -6.50
CA CYS A 19 2.63 -1.01 -7.49
C CYS A 19 3.61 0.07 -6.99
N PRO A 20 4.42 0.68 -7.88
CA PRO A 20 5.27 1.79 -7.47
C PRO A 20 4.40 3.02 -7.16
N PHE A 21 4.75 3.81 -6.12
CA PHE A 21 3.98 4.99 -5.71
C PHE A 21 3.77 6.02 -6.82
N ARG A 22 4.65 6.06 -7.82
CA ARG A 22 4.54 6.92 -8.99
C ARG A 22 3.34 6.59 -9.90
N VAL A 23 2.68 5.44 -9.70
CA VAL A 23 1.51 5.02 -10.50
C VAL A 23 0.39 6.05 -10.47
N VAL A 24 0.23 6.79 -9.37
CA VAL A 24 -0.80 7.85 -9.28
C VAL A 24 -0.56 9.04 -10.20
N ARG A 25 0.63 9.17 -10.80
CA ARG A 25 0.95 10.19 -11.80
C ARG A 25 0.69 9.71 -13.23
N ASN A 26 0.33 8.43 -13.41
CA ASN A 26 0.10 7.85 -14.73
C ASN A 26 -1.16 8.48 -15.35
N ARG A 27 -1.07 8.81 -16.65
CA ARG A 27 -2.19 9.42 -17.38
C ARG A 27 -3.43 8.52 -17.42
N GLY A 28 -3.26 7.21 -17.64
CA GLY A 28 -4.35 6.23 -17.61
C GLY A 28 -5.01 6.13 -16.24
N PHE A 29 -4.22 6.16 -15.16
CA PHE A 29 -4.76 6.23 -13.80
C PHE A 29 -5.60 7.51 -13.59
N HIS A 30 -5.12 8.66 -14.07
CA HIS A 30 -5.87 9.91 -14.01
C HIS A 30 -7.16 9.86 -14.83
N TRP A 31 -7.16 9.24 -16.02
CA TRP A 31 -8.37 9.03 -16.81
C TRP A 31 -9.38 8.19 -16.04
N LEU A 32 -8.96 7.02 -15.54
CA LEU A 32 -9.82 6.13 -14.77
C LEU A 32 -10.41 6.79 -13.52
N GLN A 33 -9.62 7.61 -12.81
CA GLN A 33 -10.13 8.34 -11.63
C GLN A 33 -11.03 9.54 -11.96
N LYS A 34 -10.97 10.06 -13.19
CA LYS A 34 -11.75 11.23 -13.61
C LYS A 34 -12.94 10.89 -14.50
N GLU A 35 -13.06 9.65 -14.96
CA GLU A 35 -14.24 9.14 -15.68
C GLU A 35 -15.51 9.50 -14.89
N GLY A 36 -16.31 10.41 -15.43
CA GLY A 36 -17.55 10.91 -14.82
C GLY A 36 -17.41 12.00 -13.74
N HIS A 37 -16.19 12.34 -13.28
CA HIS A 37 -16.01 13.27 -12.15
C HIS A 37 -14.79 14.20 -12.31
N LEU A 38 -15.00 15.36 -12.96
CA LEU A 38 -13.98 16.41 -13.22
C LEU A 38 -13.26 16.94 -11.97
N LYS A 39 -13.88 16.89 -10.78
CA LYS A 39 -13.34 17.42 -9.52
C LYS A 39 -12.81 16.34 -8.56
N HIS A 40 -12.53 15.13 -9.05
CA HIS A 40 -12.04 14.06 -8.19
C HIS A 40 -10.62 14.36 -7.68
N TYR A 41 -10.42 14.21 -6.36
CA TYR A 41 -9.13 14.37 -5.72
C TYR A 41 -8.22 13.18 -6.07
N ILE A 42 -7.01 13.46 -6.54
CA ILE A 42 -5.99 12.43 -6.78
C ILE A 42 -4.88 12.65 -5.74
N PRO A 43 -4.54 11.63 -4.92
CA PRO A 43 -3.48 11.78 -3.93
C PRO A 43 -2.11 11.88 -4.60
N SER A 44 -1.21 12.65 -3.98
CA SER A 44 0.19 12.68 -4.41
C SER A 44 0.91 11.37 -4.08
N LYS A 45 2.03 11.08 -4.75
CA LYS A 45 2.85 9.88 -4.45
C LYS A 45 3.31 9.85 -2.98
N GLU A 46 3.58 11.01 -2.41
CA GLU A 46 4.00 11.17 -1.00
C GLU A 46 2.84 10.87 -0.05
N THR A 47 1.62 11.26 -0.43
CA THR A 47 0.40 10.93 0.33
C THR A 47 0.16 9.43 0.34
N VAL A 48 0.25 8.79 -0.83
CA VAL A 48 0.13 7.33 -0.95
C VAL A 48 1.22 6.63 -0.14
N ALA A 49 2.48 7.06 -0.24
CA ALA A 49 3.57 6.46 0.54
C ALA A 49 3.34 6.56 2.06
N ARG A 50 2.85 7.70 2.54
CA ARG A 50 2.50 7.89 3.96
C ARG A 50 1.36 6.97 4.38
N ASP A 51 0.32 6.85 3.57
CA ASP A 51 -0.83 6.02 3.89
C ASP A 51 -0.50 4.52 3.80
N VAL A 52 0.32 4.09 2.82
CA VAL A 52 0.87 2.73 2.77
C VAL A 52 1.69 2.43 4.03
N LYS A 53 2.53 3.37 4.50
CA LYS A 53 3.28 3.20 5.74
C LYS A 53 2.36 3.01 6.95
N LYS A 54 1.26 3.77 7.04
CA LYS A 54 0.26 3.60 8.11
C LYS A 54 -0.42 2.23 8.03
N LEU A 55 -0.80 1.79 6.83
CA LEU A 55 -1.38 0.47 6.61
C LEU A 55 -0.40 -0.63 7.04
N TYR A 56 0.86 -0.54 6.64
CA TYR A 56 1.91 -1.46 7.05
C TYR A 56 2.05 -1.53 8.57
N THR A 57 2.13 -0.39 9.27
CA THR A 57 2.23 -0.37 10.74
C THR A 57 1.05 -1.09 11.40
N LYS A 58 -0.18 -0.79 10.98
CA LYS A 58 -1.38 -1.44 11.51
C LYS A 58 -1.41 -2.94 11.24
N THR A 59 -1.06 -3.36 10.03
CA THR A 59 -1.02 -4.79 9.67
C THR A 59 0.07 -5.50 10.46
N LYS A 60 1.24 -4.87 10.66
CA LYS A 60 2.33 -5.42 11.47
C LYS A 60 1.91 -5.61 12.93
N GLU A 61 1.24 -4.61 13.53
CA GLU A 61 0.74 -4.69 14.91
C GLU A 61 -0.26 -5.85 15.06
N LYS A 62 -1.25 -5.92 14.15
CA LYS A 62 -2.21 -7.02 14.13
C LYS A 62 -1.55 -8.39 13.96
N LEU A 63 -0.60 -8.50 13.04
CA LEU A 63 0.11 -9.76 12.81
C LEU A 63 0.97 -10.15 14.02
N ALA A 64 1.57 -9.17 14.72
CA ALA A 64 2.30 -9.43 15.95
C ALA A 64 1.40 -9.98 17.05
N GLU A 65 0.19 -9.45 17.21
CA GLU A 65 -0.82 -9.98 18.14
C GLU A 65 -1.19 -11.42 17.78
N GLU A 66 -1.49 -11.68 16.50
CA GLU A 66 -1.85 -13.02 16.02
C GLU A 66 -0.72 -14.04 16.21
N LEU A 67 0.53 -13.65 15.94
CA LEU A 67 1.70 -14.52 16.11
C LEU A 67 2.04 -14.79 17.58
N GLN A 68 1.86 -13.80 18.46
CA GLN A 68 2.10 -13.97 19.91
C GLN A 68 1.03 -14.83 20.59
N ALA A 69 -0.16 -14.94 20.00
CA ALA A 69 -1.24 -15.79 20.53
C ALA A 69 -1.07 -17.28 20.22
N VAL A 70 -0.05 -17.67 19.44
CA VAL A 70 0.22 -19.07 19.10
C VAL A 70 0.85 -19.77 20.31
N ASP A 71 0.15 -20.76 20.87
CA ASP A 71 0.58 -21.59 22.00
C ASP A 71 1.58 -22.70 21.58
N GLY A 72 2.56 -22.34 20.75
CA GLY A 72 3.48 -23.30 20.14
C GLY A 72 4.59 -22.65 19.33
N GLU A 73 5.35 -23.48 18.62
CA GLU A 73 6.48 -23.01 17.82
C GLU A 73 6.03 -22.43 16.47
N LEU A 74 6.71 -21.37 16.02
CA LEU A 74 6.54 -20.77 14.71
C LEU A 74 7.64 -21.26 13.77
N ALA A 75 7.27 -21.95 12.69
CA ALA A 75 8.21 -22.30 11.65
C ALA A 75 8.60 -21.06 10.82
N VAL A 76 9.89 -20.78 10.71
CA VAL A 76 10.42 -19.64 9.95
C VAL A 76 11.31 -20.15 8.81
N ALA A 77 10.96 -19.80 7.58
CA ALA A 77 11.81 -19.98 6.41
C ALA A 77 12.44 -18.63 6.04
N ILE A 78 13.76 -18.61 5.88
CA ILE A 78 14.51 -17.40 5.48
C ILE A 78 15.04 -17.64 4.08
N ASP A 79 14.60 -16.81 3.13
CA ASP A 79 15.15 -16.79 1.78
C ASP A 79 16.29 -15.76 1.69
N CYS A 80 17.46 -16.21 1.26
CA CYS A 80 18.69 -15.41 1.16
C CYS A 80 19.24 -15.48 -0.27
N TRP A 81 19.29 -14.34 -0.95
CA TRP A 81 19.87 -14.22 -2.28
C TRP A 81 20.78 -13.00 -2.36
N SER A 82 21.73 -13.01 -3.30
CA SER A 82 22.63 -11.88 -3.59
C SER A 82 22.33 -11.33 -4.99
N SER A 83 22.07 -10.02 -5.09
CA SER A 83 21.96 -9.32 -6.37
C SER A 83 23.31 -8.74 -6.78
N PRO A 84 23.77 -8.89 -8.03
CA PRO A 84 24.79 -8.02 -8.59
C PRO A 84 24.16 -6.66 -8.89
N ASN A 85 23.86 -5.87 -7.85
CA ASN A 85 23.45 -4.48 -8.04
C ASN A 85 24.68 -3.69 -8.52
N HIS A 86 24.79 -3.53 -9.85
CA HIS A 86 25.78 -2.71 -10.54
C HIS A 86 25.33 -1.25 -10.66
#